data_AF-A0A928VX81-F1
#
_entry.id   AF-A0A928VX81-F1
#
_cell.length_a   1.000
_cell.length_b   1.000
_cell.length_c   1.000
_cell.angle_alpha   90.00
_cell.angle_beta   90.00
_cell.angle_gamma   90.00
#
_symmetry.space_group_name_H-M   'P 1'
#
loop_
_entity.id
_entity.type
_entity.pdbx_description
1 polymer ?
#
loop_
_entity_poly.entity_id
_entity_poly.type
_entity_poly.pdbx_seq_one_letter_code
_entity_poly.pdbx_strand_id
1 'polypeptide(L)'
;NLPDSKSQKTRPVQGAIVQQSDGWFAVMDVFLPDESSRTNPSYDPQKIDRSVVLSGVGKVDPDAVPKLLASALNSPETAGSNVRLQADGNTVIDVAASSIVPSSSSGGIAKTSQLPKPGKSRYATVLWTGVSVGLAANLMTIAAGAYMLYDLPQEEAEILAKATQEYEAGNFQQAIILANSIEARETIAQWQKDWQAASFKFVEVERSFSRGEWQAVLRHADEMPNLDVWQQKLEPMVKDSLAQLEIQGEQWVQQAYDLAAQDDYAGALQALQQIPRGTKLYTQIKPKLAEYQQQQQLKREAVSREWVQYAYDLAALGDFTGALDALQQVPEGTALHAKIQPKLAEYQEKQQIKREVEAHQWVEEAYRLAAVGEFDGALSALQEVPPDTTLYAKIQPKFSEYQKKQRLQQETIAYQSVREAYALAGKNDFTGALTALERVPSGTAAFDRIGPKLEEYRQKQEIRAKWMLKQASDRARAGKINEAIAFLEEVPYETSVYSLAQTKIWEYSQK
;
A
#
# COMPACT_ATOMS: atom_id res chain seq x y z
N ASN A 1 10.84 -38.42 -19.96
CA ASN A 1 12.29 -38.67 -19.73
C ASN A 1 13.11 -37.52 -20.29
N LEU A 2 13.32 -36.49 -19.47
CA LEU A 2 14.28 -35.40 -19.70
C LEU A 2 15.41 -35.56 -18.67
N PRO A 3 16.69 -35.31 -19.00
CA PRO A 3 17.79 -35.54 -18.07
C PRO A 3 18.12 -34.32 -17.20
N ASP A 4 18.48 -34.62 -15.95
CA ASP A 4 18.98 -33.72 -14.89
C ASP A 4 20.33 -33.07 -15.23
N SER A 5 20.47 -31.77 -14.92
CA SER A 5 21.77 -31.08 -14.86
C SER A 5 22.39 -31.21 -13.47
N LYS A 6 23.56 -31.87 -13.37
CA LYS A 6 24.35 -31.93 -12.12
C LYS A 6 25.21 -30.67 -11.95
N SER A 7 25.10 -29.99 -10.81
CA SER A 7 26.03 -28.93 -10.40
C SER A 7 27.32 -29.52 -9.82
N GLN A 8 28.48 -29.05 -10.27
CA GLN A 8 29.78 -29.37 -9.69
C GLN A 8 29.93 -28.72 -8.30
N LYS A 9 30.43 -29.48 -7.31
CA LYS A 9 30.75 -28.98 -5.96
C LYS A 9 32.27 -28.80 -5.83
N THR A 10 32.72 -27.64 -5.38
CA THR A 10 34.11 -27.37 -4.97
C THR A 10 34.20 -27.38 -3.44
N ARG A 11 35.39 -27.68 -2.88
CA ARG A 11 35.68 -27.65 -1.43
C ARG A 11 36.81 -26.64 -1.15
N PRO A 12 36.69 -25.76 -0.14
CA PRO A 12 37.78 -24.89 0.29
C PRO A 12 38.85 -25.68 1.07
N VAL A 13 40.12 -25.33 0.89
CA VAL A 13 41.25 -25.81 1.70
C VAL A 13 41.69 -24.66 2.61
N GLN A 14 41.89 -24.94 3.91
CA GLN A 14 42.13 -23.95 4.97
C GLN A 14 43.26 -22.94 4.67
N GLY A 15 42.92 -21.65 4.69
CA GLY A 15 43.82 -20.52 4.48
C GLY A 15 44.64 -20.09 5.71
N ALA A 16 45.74 -19.39 5.45
CA ALA A 16 46.59 -18.77 6.48
C ALA A 16 45.98 -17.45 6.98
N ILE A 17 46.00 -17.24 8.30
CA ILE A 17 45.58 -15.97 8.93
C ILE A 17 46.81 -15.09 9.08
N VAL A 18 46.83 -13.94 8.39
CA VAL A 18 47.88 -12.93 8.60
C VAL A 18 47.32 -11.83 9.51
N GLN A 19 47.88 -11.72 10.72
CA GLN A 19 47.52 -10.69 11.69
C GLN A 19 48.45 -9.48 11.52
N GLN A 20 47.89 -8.31 11.24
CA GLN A 20 48.59 -7.02 11.42
C GLN A 20 47.98 -6.24 12.60
N SER A 21 48.79 -5.37 13.20
CA SER A 21 48.64 -4.80 14.54
C SER A 21 47.37 -3.99 14.83
N ASP A 22 46.54 -3.73 13.83
CA ASP A 22 45.42 -2.78 13.94
C ASP A 22 44.02 -3.43 13.73
N GLY A 23 43.91 -4.74 13.95
CA GLY A 23 42.59 -5.41 14.12
C GLY A 23 41.85 -5.80 12.84
N TRP A 24 42.52 -5.82 11.68
CA TRP A 24 41.94 -6.24 10.41
C TRP A 24 42.28 -7.71 10.10
N PHE A 25 41.29 -8.49 9.67
CA PHE A 25 41.46 -9.87 9.24
C PHE A 25 41.12 -10.00 7.75
N ALA A 26 42.01 -10.61 6.97
CA ALA A 26 41.71 -11.07 5.62
C ALA A 26 41.86 -12.60 5.60
N VAL A 27 40.85 -13.29 5.09
CA VAL A 27 40.93 -14.74 4.84
C VAL A 27 41.18 -14.95 3.36
N MET A 28 42.27 -15.63 3.04
CA MET A 28 42.64 -15.98 1.67
C MET A 28 42.30 -17.45 1.45
N ASP A 29 41.25 -17.70 0.67
CA ASP A 29 40.84 -19.05 0.31
C ASP A 29 41.37 -19.38 -1.09
N VAL A 30 42.13 -20.47 -1.17
CA VAL A 30 42.64 -21.02 -2.44
C VAL A 30 41.81 -22.23 -2.81
N PHE A 31 41.06 -22.13 -3.91
CA PHE A 31 40.24 -23.23 -4.41
C PHE A 31 41.05 -24.11 -5.35
N LEU A 32 41.22 -25.38 -4.97
CA LEU A 32 41.78 -26.41 -5.83
C LEU A 32 40.65 -27.25 -6.45
N PRO A 33 40.79 -27.69 -7.72
CA PRO A 33 39.83 -28.60 -8.33
C PRO A 33 39.82 -29.95 -7.61
N ASP A 34 38.65 -30.60 -7.61
CA ASP A 34 38.40 -31.88 -6.94
C ASP A 34 39.31 -33.02 -7.45
N GLU A 35 39.79 -33.88 -6.54
CA GLU A 35 40.73 -34.99 -6.82
C GLU A 35 40.19 -35.98 -7.88
N SER A 36 38.87 -36.02 -8.07
CA SER A 36 38.19 -36.82 -9.10
C SER A 36 38.58 -36.46 -10.54
N SER A 37 39.19 -35.30 -10.77
CA SER A 37 39.62 -34.84 -12.10
C SER A 37 41.01 -35.35 -12.53
N ARG A 38 41.81 -35.93 -11.61
CA ARG A 38 43.17 -36.42 -11.89
C ARG A 38 43.24 -37.76 -12.63
N THR A 39 42.14 -38.50 -12.75
CA THR A 39 42.10 -39.79 -13.45
C THR A 39 41.65 -39.67 -14.92
N ASN A 40 41.39 -38.45 -15.41
CA ASN A 40 41.00 -38.21 -16.80
C ASN A 40 42.24 -38.10 -17.71
N PRO A 41 42.43 -38.98 -18.71
CA PRO A 41 43.61 -38.98 -19.58
C PRO A 41 43.73 -37.77 -20.52
N SER A 42 42.72 -36.89 -20.56
CA SER A 42 42.75 -35.61 -21.28
C SER A 42 43.19 -34.42 -20.39
N TYR A 43 43.62 -34.65 -19.15
CA TYR A 43 43.98 -33.59 -18.22
C TYR A 43 45.35 -32.97 -18.56
N ASP A 44 45.34 -31.72 -19.02
CA ASP A 44 46.53 -30.90 -19.25
C ASP A 44 46.84 -30.05 -18.00
N PRO A 45 47.92 -30.36 -17.24
CA PRO A 45 48.25 -29.66 -16.00
C PRO A 45 48.70 -28.20 -16.23
N GLN A 46 48.90 -27.73 -17.46
CA GLN A 46 49.26 -26.35 -17.75
C GLN A 46 48.06 -25.39 -17.92
N LYS A 47 46.82 -25.89 -17.90
CA LYS A 47 45.58 -25.08 -17.97
C LYS A 47 44.79 -25.07 -16.66
N ILE A 48 45.46 -24.85 -15.52
CA ILE A 48 44.78 -24.72 -14.23
C ILE A 48 44.39 -23.25 -14.04
N ASP A 49 43.09 -22.96 -14.10
CA ASP A 49 42.55 -21.65 -13.72
C ASP A 49 42.54 -21.56 -12.18
N ARG A 50 43.58 -20.94 -11.62
CA ARG A 50 43.71 -20.72 -10.18
C ARG A 50 42.98 -19.43 -9.83
N SER A 51 41.85 -19.55 -9.13
CA SER A 51 41.12 -18.40 -8.60
C SER A 51 41.47 -18.21 -7.14
N VAL A 52 42.03 -17.05 -6.82
CA VAL A 52 42.26 -16.60 -5.45
C VAL A 52 41.10 -15.69 -5.07
N VAL A 53 40.40 -16.04 -3.99
CA VAL A 53 39.31 -15.24 -3.45
C VAL A 53 39.76 -14.66 -2.11
N LEU A 54 39.74 -13.33 -2.02
CA LEU A 54 39.97 -12.62 -0.77
C LEU A 54 38.62 -12.24 -0.17
N SER A 55 38.25 -12.87 0.94
CA SER A 55 37.00 -12.64 1.63
C SER A 55 37.27 -11.84 2.92
N GLY A 56 36.67 -10.66 3.04
CA GLY A 56 36.79 -9.80 4.22
C GLY A 56 35.47 -9.67 4.98
N VAL A 57 35.52 -9.71 6.31
CA VAL A 57 34.38 -9.42 7.19
C VAL A 57 34.60 -8.02 7.79
N GLY A 58 34.12 -6.96 7.12
CA GLY A 58 34.18 -5.58 7.62
C GLY A 58 34.34 -4.50 6.53
N LYS A 59 34.29 -3.22 6.95
CA LYS A 59 34.50 -2.05 6.06
C LYS A 59 35.93 -2.08 5.50
N VAL A 60 36.08 -2.33 4.20
CA VAL A 60 37.39 -2.28 3.54
C VAL A 60 37.76 -0.82 3.27
N ASP A 61 38.94 -0.40 3.73
CA ASP A 61 39.52 0.89 3.35
C ASP A 61 39.81 0.89 1.82
N PRO A 62 39.15 1.76 1.03
CA PRO A 62 39.34 1.78 -0.42
C PRO A 62 40.79 2.09 -0.83
N ASP A 63 41.58 2.75 0.02
CA ASP A 63 43.00 3.04 -0.24
C ASP A 63 43.93 1.84 0.07
N ALA A 64 43.42 0.82 0.77
CA ALA A 64 44.14 -0.42 1.04
C ALA A 64 44.00 -1.45 -0.10
N VAL A 65 42.93 -1.36 -0.91
CA VAL A 65 42.64 -2.31 -2.00
C VAL A 65 43.78 -2.40 -3.03
N PRO A 66 44.38 -1.30 -3.53
CA PRO A 66 45.49 -1.37 -4.47
C PRO A 66 46.75 -2.02 -3.87
N LYS A 67 46.99 -1.84 -2.57
CA LYS A 67 48.15 -2.42 -1.87
C LYS A 67 47.99 -3.93 -1.65
N LEU A 68 46.78 -4.38 -1.29
CA LEU A 68 46.46 -5.80 -1.16
C LEU A 68 46.52 -6.52 -2.51
N LEU A 69 46.03 -5.89 -3.59
CA LEU A 69 46.19 -6.37 -4.96
C LEU A 69 47.67 -6.49 -5.36
N ALA A 70 48.48 -5.46 -5.06
CA ALA A 70 49.91 -5.48 -5.36
C ALA A 70 50.68 -6.55 -4.57
N SER A 71 50.33 -6.79 -3.30
CA SER A 71 50.92 -7.88 -2.50
C SER A 71 50.47 -9.27 -2.99
N ALA A 72 49.20 -9.42 -3.37
CA ALA A 72 48.66 -10.68 -3.89
C ALA A 72 49.23 -11.03 -5.27
N LEU A 73 49.59 -10.05 -6.11
CA LEU A 73 50.18 -10.27 -7.43
C LEU A 73 51.70 -10.49 -7.40
N ASN A 74 52.38 -10.10 -6.32
CA ASN A 74 53.83 -10.25 -6.16
C ASN A 74 54.24 -11.50 -5.35
N SER A 75 53.29 -12.33 -4.91
CA SER A 75 53.59 -13.62 -4.29
C SER A 75 53.99 -14.66 -5.36
N PRO A 76 55.07 -15.44 -5.16
CA PRO A 76 55.52 -16.46 -6.12
C PRO A 76 54.47 -17.56 -6.35
N GLU A 77 53.47 -17.71 -5.48
CA GLU A 77 52.42 -18.73 -5.59
C GLU A 77 51.24 -18.32 -6.49
N THR A 78 51.10 -17.02 -6.79
CA THR A 78 49.95 -16.43 -7.50
C THR A 78 50.32 -15.79 -8.84
N ALA A 79 51.62 -15.75 -9.18
CA ALA A 79 52.12 -15.22 -10.45
C ALA A 79 51.45 -15.92 -11.66
N GLY A 80 50.75 -15.13 -12.49
CA GLY A 80 50.03 -15.62 -13.68
C GLY A 80 48.56 -16.02 -13.45
N SER A 81 48.02 -15.82 -12.25
CA SER A 81 46.61 -16.12 -11.92
C SER A 81 45.72 -14.87 -12.03
N ASN A 82 44.45 -15.04 -12.41
CA ASN A 82 43.46 -13.96 -12.37
C ASN A 82 43.00 -13.74 -10.92
N VAL A 83 42.95 -12.48 -10.47
CA VAL A 83 42.53 -12.14 -9.11
C VAL A 83 41.10 -11.63 -9.15
N ARG A 84 40.23 -12.26 -8.35
CA ARG A 84 38.82 -11.91 -8.21
C ARG A 84 38.58 -11.38 -6.80
N LEU A 85 38.18 -10.12 -6.70
CA LEU A 85 37.80 -9.52 -5.42
C LEU A 85 36.29 -9.51 -5.30
N GLN A 86 35.78 -10.05 -4.19
CA GLN A 86 34.37 -10.06 -3.87
C GLN A 86 34.16 -9.42 -2.50
N ALA A 87 33.65 -8.19 -2.50
CA ALA A 87 33.17 -7.54 -1.29
C ALA A 87 31.67 -7.81 -1.15
N ASP A 88 31.22 -8.04 0.08
CA ASP A 88 29.82 -8.01 0.56
C ASP A 88 28.73 -8.71 -0.30
N GLY A 89 29.11 -9.71 -1.09
CA GLY A 89 28.20 -10.56 -1.85
C GLY A 89 27.65 -9.92 -3.14
N ASN A 90 27.82 -8.62 -3.37
CA ASN A 90 27.19 -7.92 -4.49
C ASN A 90 28.16 -7.19 -5.44
N THR A 91 29.45 -7.07 -5.11
CA THR A 91 30.42 -6.41 -6.00
C THR A 91 31.53 -7.38 -6.40
N VAL A 92 31.65 -7.66 -7.70
CA VAL A 92 32.71 -8.48 -8.29
C VAL A 92 33.60 -7.60 -9.15
N ILE A 93 34.90 -7.60 -8.88
CA ILE A 93 35.91 -6.97 -9.74
C ILE A 93 36.85 -8.08 -10.24
N ASP A 94 36.84 -8.30 -11.55
CA ASP A 94 37.72 -9.24 -12.23
C ASP A 94 38.90 -8.46 -12.83
N VAL A 95 40.13 -8.75 -12.38
CA VAL A 95 41.34 -8.11 -12.91
C VAL A 95 42.18 -9.16 -13.63
N ALA A 96 42.25 -9.03 -14.96
CA ALA A 96 43.10 -9.86 -15.80
C ALA A 96 44.57 -9.45 -15.67
N ALA A 97 45.47 -10.43 -15.57
CA ALA A 97 46.91 -10.22 -15.40
C ALA A 97 47.60 -9.44 -16.55
N SER A 98 46.91 -9.20 -17.67
CA SER A 98 47.46 -8.56 -18.88
C SER A 98 47.17 -7.06 -19.02
N SER A 99 46.53 -6.40 -18.04
CA SER A 99 45.93 -5.08 -18.24
C SER A 99 46.42 -4.01 -17.26
N ILE A 100 47.72 -3.68 -17.21
CA ILE A 100 48.19 -2.48 -16.49
C ILE A 100 49.30 -1.77 -17.29
N VAL A 101 48.97 -0.61 -17.86
CA VAL A 101 49.91 0.43 -18.31
C VAL A 101 49.43 1.75 -17.69
N PRO A 102 50.27 2.54 -17.00
CA PRO A 102 49.81 3.78 -16.38
C PRO A 102 49.84 4.95 -17.39
N SER A 103 48.73 5.68 -17.52
CA SER A 103 48.72 7.02 -18.11
C SER A 103 48.06 8.02 -17.17
N SER A 104 48.77 9.13 -16.96
CA SER A 104 48.41 10.26 -16.10
C SER A 104 47.88 11.41 -16.96
N SER A 105 46.71 11.98 -16.64
CA SER A 105 46.47 13.41 -16.86
C SER A 105 45.29 13.92 -16.03
N SER A 106 45.52 15.01 -15.29
CA SER A 106 44.54 15.79 -14.56
C SER A 106 44.55 17.23 -15.05
N GLY A 107 43.38 17.84 -15.15
CA GLY A 107 43.16 19.28 -15.35
C GLY A 107 41.81 19.49 -16.05
N GLY A 108 40.89 20.37 -15.67
CA GLY A 108 40.93 21.48 -14.72
C GLY A 108 40.06 22.61 -15.28
N ILE A 109 38.91 22.87 -14.63
CA ILE A 109 38.23 24.16 -14.35
C ILE A 109 37.77 25.09 -15.50
N ALA A 110 36.57 25.69 -15.27
CA ALA A 110 36.06 27.05 -15.64
C ALA A 110 35.05 27.10 -16.81
N LYS A 111 33.77 27.47 -16.61
CA LYS A 111 33.10 28.74 -16.21
C LYS A 111 32.56 29.54 -17.40
N THR A 112 31.22 29.73 -17.41
CA THR A 112 30.42 30.92 -17.82
C THR A 112 30.63 31.59 -19.20
N SER A 113 29.54 31.64 -19.98
CA SER A 113 29.24 32.67 -21.01
C SER A 113 27.72 32.97 -20.93
N GLN A 114 27.30 34.12 -20.42
CA GLN A 114 27.10 35.41 -21.11
C GLN A 114 25.99 35.42 -22.18
N LEU A 115 24.94 36.17 -21.83
CA LEU A 115 23.78 36.60 -22.62
C LEU A 115 24.20 37.56 -23.76
N PRO A 116 23.62 37.48 -24.97
CA PRO A 116 23.73 38.55 -25.97
C PRO A 116 22.54 39.53 -25.92
N LYS A 117 22.86 40.83 -26.13
CA LYS A 117 21.95 41.97 -26.30
C LYS A 117 21.24 41.97 -27.68
N PRO A 118 20.09 42.64 -27.82
CA PRO A 118 19.15 42.40 -28.92
C PRO A 118 19.46 43.22 -30.18
N GLY A 119 19.42 42.54 -31.33
CA GLY A 119 19.39 43.15 -32.66
C GLY A 119 17.97 43.51 -33.08
N LYS A 120 17.79 44.73 -33.61
CA LYS A 120 16.53 45.23 -34.18
C LYS A 120 16.13 44.37 -35.38
N SER A 121 15.02 43.64 -35.28
CA SER A 121 14.40 42.88 -36.37
C SER A 121 13.05 43.49 -36.75
N ARG A 122 12.84 43.63 -38.05
CA ARG A 122 11.66 44.18 -38.72
C ARG A 122 10.49 43.20 -38.57
N TYR A 123 9.28 43.75 -38.51
CA TYR A 123 7.97 43.09 -38.44
C TYR A 123 7.95 41.65 -39.01
N ALA A 124 7.83 40.68 -38.11
CA ALA A 124 7.55 39.29 -38.45
C ALA A 124 6.05 39.05 -38.26
N THR A 125 5.37 38.80 -39.37
CA THR A 125 4.14 38.02 -39.45
C THR A 125 4.42 36.67 -38.76
N VAL A 126 3.99 36.53 -37.51
CA VAL A 126 4.11 35.27 -36.77
C VAL A 126 3.01 34.35 -37.27
N LEU A 127 3.47 33.36 -38.03
CA LEU A 127 2.74 32.27 -38.61
C LEU A 127 1.96 31.46 -37.54
N TRP A 128 0.70 31.18 -37.87
CA TRP A 128 -0.15 30.13 -37.31
C TRP A 128 0.33 28.70 -37.66
N THR A 129 1.63 28.48 -37.84
CA THR A 129 2.19 27.14 -38.09
C THR A 129 2.58 26.51 -36.76
N GLY A 130 1.61 25.89 -36.10
CA GLY A 130 1.81 25.32 -34.76
C GLY A 130 0.83 24.21 -34.42
N VAL A 131 0.90 23.10 -35.17
CA VAL A 131 0.45 21.75 -34.77
C VAL A 131 -1.07 21.55 -34.64
N SER A 132 -1.75 21.46 -35.79
CA SER A 132 -2.93 20.61 -35.93
C SER A 132 -2.48 19.17 -36.22
N VAL A 133 -2.02 18.44 -35.20
CA VAL A 133 -2.02 16.97 -35.21
C VAL A 133 -3.26 16.54 -34.44
N GLY A 134 -4.41 16.85 -35.04
CA GLY A 134 -5.74 16.38 -34.69
C GLY A 134 -6.35 15.90 -36.01
N LEU A 135 -6.79 14.66 -36.02
CA LEU A 135 -7.17 13.89 -37.21
C LEU A 135 -8.03 14.69 -38.21
N ALA A 136 -7.63 14.58 -39.48
CA ALA A 136 -8.34 15.11 -40.64
C ALA A 136 -9.74 14.49 -40.78
N ALA A 137 -10.72 14.99 -40.01
CA ALA A 137 -12.12 14.56 -40.08
C ALA A 137 -13.00 15.47 -40.96
N ASN A 138 -12.47 16.54 -41.55
CA ASN A 138 -13.17 17.36 -42.55
C ASN A 138 -12.73 17.08 -44.00
N LEU A 139 -12.20 15.88 -44.27
CA LEU A 139 -12.01 15.37 -45.63
C LEU A 139 -13.33 14.86 -46.26
N MET A 140 -14.45 14.93 -45.52
CA MET A 140 -15.77 14.50 -46.00
C MET A 140 -16.35 15.43 -47.08
N THR A 141 -15.97 16.71 -47.12
CA THR A 141 -16.46 17.63 -48.17
C THR A 141 -15.85 17.32 -49.53
N ILE A 142 -14.58 16.89 -49.57
CA ILE A 142 -13.94 16.46 -50.83
C ILE A 142 -14.42 15.07 -51.25
N ALA A 143 -14.65 14.15 -50.30
CA ALA A 143 -15.08 12.79 -50.63
C ALA A 143 -16.53 12.71 -51.14
N ALA A 144 -17.47 13.50 -50.60
CA ALA A 144 -18.84 13.57 -51.11
C ALA A 144 -18.91 14.28 -52.48
N GLY A 145 -18.10 15.33 -52.68
CA GLY A 145 -17.97 16.00 -53.98
C GLY A 145 -17.37 15.07 -55.04
N ALA A 146 -16.29 14.35 -54.73
CA ALA A 146 -15.62 13.47 -55.69
C ALA A 146 -16.46 12.27 -56.15
N TYR A 147 -17.30 11.70 -55.28
CA TYR A 147 -18.19 10.59 -55.66
C TYR A 147 -19.40 11.04 -56.50
N MET A 148 -19.91 12.25 -56.30
CA MET A 148 -20.99 12.83 -57.12
C MET A 148 -20.49 13.28 -58.49
N LEU A 149 -19.23 13.74 -58.59
CA LEU A 149 -18.64 14.28 -59.83
C LEU A 149 -18.42 13.24 -60.94
N TYR A 150 -18.48 11.94 -60.65
CA TYR A 150 -18.14 10.89 -61.63
C TYR A 150 -19.25 10.62 -62.66
N ASP A 151 -20.51 10.94 -62.33
CA ASP A 151 -21.70 10.73 -63.19
C ASP A 151 -22.43 12.04 -63.57
N LEU A 152 -21.96 13.19 -63.08
CA LEU A 152 -22.55 14.49 -63.41
C LEU A 152 -22.08 14.97 -64.80
N PRO A 153 -22.98 15.50 -65.64
CA PRO A 153 -22.60 16.27 -66.82
C PRO A 153 -21.58 17.38 -66.47
N GLN A 154 -20.65 17.66 -67.37
CA GLN A 154 -19.55 18.62 -67.13
C GLN A 154 -20.06 19.98 -66.64
N GLU A 155 -21.18 20.47 -67.20
CA GLU A 155 -21.79 21.74 -66.79
C GLU A 155 -22.28 21.72 -65.33
N GLU A 156 -22.84 20.60 -64.87
CA GLU A 156 -23.32 20.44 -63.49
C GLU A 156 -22.16 20.33 -62.50
N ALA A 157 -21.08 19.67 -62.90
CA ALA A 157 -19.83 19.61 -62.13
C ALA A 157 -19.22 21.01 -61.91
N GLU A 158 -19.21 21.86 -62.94
CA GLU A 158 -18.74 23.25 -62.84
C GLU A 158 -19.63 24.09 -61.91
N ILE A 159 -20.95 23.93 -61.99
CA ILE A 159 -21.90 24.62 -61.10
C ILE A 159 -21.71 24.17 -59.65
N LEU A 160 -21.55 22.87 -59.40
CA LEU A 160 -21.31 22.33 -58.05
C LEU A 160 -19.98 22.81 -57.46
N ALA A 161 -18.92 22.86 -58.28
CA ALA A 161 -17.63 23.39 -57.86
C ALA A 161 -17.75 24.87 -57.44
N LYS A 162 -18.47 25.67 -58.22
CA LYS A 162 -18.75 27.07 -57.88
C LYS A 162 -19.61 27.20 -56.62
N ALA A 163 -20.64 26.36 -56.46
CA ALA A 163 -21.45 26.31 -55.26
C ALA A 163 -20.60 25.98 -54.01
N THR A 164 -19.67 25.04 -54.14
CA THR A 164 -18.73 24.65 -53.07
C THR A 164 -17.80 25.80 -52.71
N GLN A 165 -17.28 26.51 -53.71
CA GLN A 165 -16.47 27.70 -53.49
C GLN A 165 -17.25 28.79 -52.73
N GLU A 166 -18.51 29.04 -53.10
CA GLU A 166 -19.38 29.98 -52.37
C GLU A 166 -19.66 29.51 -50.93
N TYR A 167 -19.81 28.20 -50.70
CA TYR A 167 -20.01 27.63 -49.36
C TYR A 167 -18.76 27.82 -48.48
N GLU A 168 -17.57 27.55 -49.02
CA GLU A 168 -16.28 27.74 -48.34
C GLU A 168 -16.01 29.22 -48.05
N ALA A 169 -16.40 30.11 -48.97
CA ALA A 169 -16.40 31.55 -48.77
C ALA A 169 -17.48 32.06 -47.79
N GLY A 170 -18.32 31.16 -47.26
CA GLY A 170 -19.44 31.41 -46.36
C GLY A 170 -20.58 32.23 -46.95
N ASN A 171 -20.65 32.32 -48.28
CA ASN A 171 -21.79 32.79 -49.05
C ASN A 171 -22.84 31.66 -49.15
N PHE A 172 -23.29 31.19 -48.00
CA PHE A 172 -24.10 29.99 -47.83
C PHE A 172 -25.38 29.99 -48.68
N GLN A 173 -26.04 31.16 -48.81
CA GLN A 173 -27.25 31.29 -49.62
C GLN A 173 -26.96 31.15 -51.12
N GLN A 174 -25.88 31.77 -51.60
CA GLN A 174 -25.43 31.67 -52.99
C GLN A 174 -25.03 30.23 -53.32
N ALA A 175 -24.34 29.56 -52.40
CA ALA A 175 -24.01 28.13 -52.52
C ALA A 175 -25.25 27.26 -52.67
N ILE A 176 -26.28 27.47 -51.84
CA ILE A 176 -27.57 26.76 -51.93
C ILE A 176 -28.28 27.05 -53.26
N ILE A 177 -28.27 28.30 -53.74
CA ILE A 177 -28.90 28.67 -55.01
C ILE A 177 -28.23 27.93 -56.19
N LEU A 178 -26.90 27.94 -56.24
CA LEU A 178 -26.13 27.25 -57.27
C LEU A 178 -26.28 25.72 -57.19
N ALA A 179 -26.26 25.14 -55.99
CA ALA A 179 -26.45 23.70 -55.83
C ALA A 179 -27.88 23.25 -56.17
N ASN A 180 -28.89 24.11 -55.95
CA ASN A 180 -30.29 23.79 -56.30
C ASN A 180 -30.52 23.78 -57.81
N SER A 181 -29.76 24.55 -58.61
CA SER A 181 -29.96 24.58 -60.07
C SER A 181 -29.59 23.26 -60.77
N ILE A 182 -28.88 22.38 -60.06
CA ILE A 182 -28.50 21.03 -60.52
C ILE A 182 -29.14 19.93 -59.64
N GLU A 183 -30.14 20.28 -58.84
CA GLU A 183 -30.85 19.36 -57.93
C GLU A 183 -29.95 18.59 -56.92
N ALA A 184 -28.82 19.17 -56.48
CA ALA A 184 -27.87 18.53 -55.54
C ALA A 184 -28.38 18.50 -54.08
N ARG A 185 -29.54 17.89 -53.84
CA ARG A 185 -30.27 17.93 -52.55
C ARG A 185 -29.49 17.37 -51.37
N GLU A 186 -28.73 16.28 -51.58
CA GLU A 186 -27.94 15.66 -50.51
C GLU A 186 -26.80 16.56 -50.04
N THR A 187 -26.09 17.19 -50.99
CA THR A 187 -25.02 18.15 -50.71
C THR A 187 -25.56 19.36 -49.94
N ILE A 188 -26.70 19.90 -50.38
CA ILE A 188 -27.37 21.02 -49.69
C ILE A 188 -27.74 20.63 -48.25
N ALA A 189 -28.32 19.45 -48.05
CA ALA A 189 -28.71 18.98 -46.72
C ALA A 189 -27.49 18.82 -45.80
N GLN A 190 -26.38 18.30 -46.32
CA GLN A 190 -25.14 18.14 -45.56
C GLN A 190 -24.51 19.50 -45.21
N TRP A 191 -24.43 20.43 -46.17
CA TRP A 191 -23.94 21.79 -45.90
C TRP A 191 -24.79 22.53 -44.87
N GLN A 192 -26.12 22.40 -44.93
CA GLN A 192 -27.02 22.96 -43.91
C GLN A 192 -26.75 22.39 -42.53
N LYS A 193 -26.57 21.07 -42.43
CA LYS A 193 -26.25 20.40 -41.17
C LYS A 193 -24.91 20.88 -40.61
N ASP A 194 -23.86 20.92 -41.43
CA ASP A 194 -22.52 21.31 -41.00
C ASP A 194 -22.46 22.79 -40.61
N TRP A 195 -23.13 23.66 -41.38
CA TRP A 195 -23.25 25.08 -41.06
C TRP A 195 -24.00 25.31 -39.75
N GLN A 196 -25.09 24.57 -39.51
CA GLN A 196 -25.84 24.64 -38.25
C GLN A 196 -24.99 24.17 -37.07
N ALA A 197 -24.26 23.06 -37.23
CA ALA A 197 -23.36 22.56 -36.20
C ALA A 197 -22.23 23.56 -35.87
N ALA A 198 -21.62 24.15 -36.90
CA ALA A 198 -20.60 25.19 -36.76
C ALA A 198 -21.14 26.44 -36.07
N SER A 199 -22.33 26.89 -36.48
CA SER A 199 -23.01 28.04 -35.88
C SER A 199 -23.32 27.80 -34.41
N PHE A 200 -23.81 26.62 -34.05
CA PHE A 200 -24.06 26.25 -32.65
C PHE A 200 -22.78 26.27 -31.82
N LYS A 201 -21.69 25.67 -32.32
CA LYS A 201 -20.39 25.70 -31.64
C LYS A 201 -19.84 27.13 -31.52
N PHE A 202 -20.00 27.97 -32.53
CA PHE A 202 -19.58 29.36 -32.46
C PHE A 202 -20.28 30.13 -31.33
N VAL A 203 -21.58 29.86 -31.09
CA VAL A 203 -22.30 30.42 -29.93
C VAL A 203 -21.68 29.98 -28.60
N GLU A 204 -21.13 28.76 -28.51
CA GLU A 204 -20.39 28.31 -27.31
C GLU A 204 -19.07 29.06 -27.15
N VAL A 205 -18.37 29.36 -28.24
CA VAL A 205 -17.17 30.21 -28.24
C VAL A 205 -17.51 31.61 -27.74
N GLU A 206 -18.54 32.25 -28.30
CA GLU A 206 -19.01 33.59 -27.87
C GLU A 206 -19.41 33.62 -26.39
N ARG A 207 -20.10 32.58 -25.94
CA ARG A 207 -20.50 32.43 -24.53
C ARG A 207 -19.27 32.30 -23.62
N SER A 208 -18.29 31.48 -24.01
CA SER A 208 -17.05 31.31 -23.24
C SER A 208 -16.25 32.61 -23.20
N PHE A 209 -16.16 33.30 -24.34
CA PHE A 209 -15.46 34.57 -24.47
C PHE A 209 -16.09 35.67 -23.59
N SER A 210 -17.42 35.80 -23.63
CA SER A 210 -18.15 36.79 -22.81
C SER A 210 -18.08 36.51 -21.30
N ARG A 211 -17.87 35.26 -20.90
CA ARG A 211 -17.66 34.86 -19.50
C ARG A 211 -16.21 34.97 -19.03
N GLY A 212 -15.27 35.27 -19.94
CA GLY A 212 -13.85 35.27 -19.65
C GLY A 212 -13.25 33.87 -19.46
N GLU A 213 -13.90 32.83 -19.98
CA GLU A 213 -13.44 31.44 -19.96
C GLU A 213 -12.44 31.21 -21.12
N TRP A 214 -11.31 31.92 -21.10
CA TRP A 214 -10.38 32.00 -22.24
C TRP A 214 -9.85 30.64 -22.72
N GLN A 215 -9.62 29.70 -21.80
CA GLN A 215 -9.17 28.34 -22.17
C GLN A 215 -10.29 27.55 -22.88
N ALA A 216 -11.54 27.76 -22.49
CA ALA A 216 -12.68 27.15 -23.17
C ALA A 216 -12.85 27.75 -24.57
N VAL A 217 -12.61 29.05 -24.77
CA VAL A 217 -12.58 29.68 -26.11
C VAL A 217 -11.61 28.94 -27.02
N LEU A 218 -10.37 28.69 -26.57
CA LEU A 218 -9.38 27.96 -27.36
C LEU A 218 -9.80 26.53 -27.68
N ARG A 219 -10.34 25.81 -26.69
CA ARG A 219 -10.82 24.43 -26.89
C ARG A 219 -11.97 24.38 -27.89
N HIS A 220 -12.99 25.22 -27.72
CA HIS A 220 -14.14 25.26 -28.63
C HIS A 220 -13.74 25.74 -30.04
N ALA A 221 -12.78 26.67 -30.15
CA ALA A 221 -12.25 27.13 -31.43
C ALA A 221 -11.47 26.03 -32.17
N ASP A 222 -10.70 25.18 -31.48
CA ASP A 222 -9.98 24.05 -32.08
C ASP A 222 -10.93 22.99 -32.66
N GLU A 223 -12.13 22.89 -32.09
CA GLU A 223 -13.17 21.97 -32.58
C GLU A 223 -14.07 22.55 -33.68
N MET A 224 -13.85 23.80 -34.10
CA MET A 224 -14.62 24.45 -35.16
C MET A 224 -14.15 23.98 -36.54
N PRO A 225 -15.06 23.85 -37.52
CA PRO A 225 -14.64 23.50 -38.87
C PRO A 225 -13.75 24.60 -39.46
N ASN A 226 -12.77 24.17 -40.25
CA ASN A 226 -11.83 25.04 -40.94
C ASN A 226 -12.46 25.68 -42.19
N LEU A 227 -13.47 26.55 -41.99
CA LEU A 227 -14.07 27.38 -43.03
C LEU A 227 -13.62 28.83 -42.81
N ASP A 228 -13.25 29.53 -43.89
CA ASP A 228 -12.66 30.87 -43.84
C ASP A 228 -13.53 31.87 -43.04
N VAL A 229 -14.85 31.82 -43.22
CA VAL A 229 -15.77 32.73 -42.52
C VAL A 229 -15.80 32.50 -41.01
N TRP A 230 -15.69 31.25 -40.55
CA TRP A 230 -15.60 30.98 -39.12
C TRP A 230 -14.23 31.35 -38.57
N GLN A 231 -13.16 31.08 -39.32
CA GLN A 231 -11.80 31.48 -38.92
C GLN A 231 -11.68 33.00 -38.75
N GLN A 232 -12.22 33.78 -39.70
CA GLN A 232 -12.25 35.25 -39.60
C GLN A 232 -12.99 35.76 -38.36
N LYS A 233 -14.07 35.08 -37.96
CA LYS A 233 -14.84 35.42 -36.75
C LYS A 233 -14.14 34.99 -35.46
N LEU A 234 -13.48 33.83 -35.48
CA LEU A 234 -12.77 33.26 -34.33
C LEU A 234 -11.45 33.96 -34.06
N GLU A 235 -10.73 34.39 -35.10
CA GLU A 235 -9.39 34.98 -35.00
C GLU A 235 -9.28 36.07 -33.92
N PRO A 236 -10.13 37.13 -33.90
CA PRO A 236 -10.04 38.15 -32.86
C PRO A 236 -10.30 37.59 -31.45
N MET A 237 -11.29 36.68 -31.29
CA MET A 237 -11.61 36.08 -29.99
C MET A 237 -10.47 35.20 -29.47
N VAL A 238 -9.86 34.41 -30.36
CA VAL A 238 -8.73 33.55 -30.04
C VAL A 238 -7.50 34.37 -29.70
N LYS A 239 -7.21 35.41 -30.49
CA LYS A 239 -6.10 36.34 -30.22
C LYS A 239 -6.24 37.03 -28.87
N ASP A 240 -7.42 37.57 -28.57
CA ASP A 240 -7.68 38.24 -27.30
C ASP A 240 -7.63 37.25 -26.13
N SER A 241 -8.19 36.04 -26.30
CA SER A 241 -8.12 34.99 -25.29
C SER A 241 -6.69 34.55 -25.01
N LEU A 242 -5.85 34.40 -26.04
CA LEU A 242 -4.43 34.10 -25.87
C LEU A 242 -3.71 35.22 -25.11
N ALA A 243 -4.00 36.50 -25.41
CA ALA A 243 -3.41 37.61 -24.68
C ALA A 243 -3.83 37.63 -23.20
N GLN A 244 -5.10 37.32 -22.89
CA GLN A 244 -5.57 37.20 -21.50
C GLN A 244 -4.95 36.00 -20.78
N LEU A 245 -4.77 34.88 -21.47
CA LEU A 245 -4.09 33.69 -20.94
C LEU A 245 -2.59 33.94 -20.73
N GLU A 246 -1.95 34.83 -21.49
CA GLU A 246 -0.57 35.26 -21.21
C GLU A 246 -0.50 36.02 -19.87
N ILE A 247 -1.46 36.91 -19.60
CA ILE A 247 -1.54 37.65 -18.32
C ILE A 247 -1.82 36.70 -17.14
N GLN A 248 -2.80 35.81 -17.26
CA GLN A 248 -3.09 34.80 -16.23
C GLN A 248 -1.94 33.81 -16.07
N GLY A 249 -1.27 33.49 -17.18
CA GLY A 249 -0.12 32.61 -17.19
C GLY A 249 1.02 33.09 -16.31
N GLU A 250 1.30 34.39 -16.27
CA GLU A 250 2.33 34.95 -15.37
C GLU A 250 2.03 34.64 -13.88
N GLN A 251 0.75 34.68 -13.50
CA GLN A 251 0.34 34.32 -12.14
C GLN A 251 0.56 32.83 -11.86
N TRP A 252 0.23 31.95 -12.81
CA TRP A 252 0.51 30.51 -12.68
C TRP A 252 2.00 30.19 -12.63
N VAL A 253 2.83 30.92 -13.39
CA VAL A 253 4.29 30.80 -13.29
C VAL A 253 4.78 31.20 -11.91
N GLN A 254 4.33 32.33 -11.39
CA GLN A 254 4.72 32.77 -10.05
C GLN A 254 4.28 31.76 -8.99
N GLN A 255 3.03 31.31 -9.04
CA GLN A 255 2.51 30.27 -8.16
C GLN A 255 3.35 28.98 -8.23
N ALA A 256 3.74 28.56 -9.44
CA ALA A 256 4.59 27.39 -9.61
C ALA A 256 5.96 27.57 -8.97
N TYR A 257 6.54 28.78 -9.07
CA TYR A 257 7.81 29.10 -8.42
C TYR A 257 7.68 29.11 -6.89
N ASP A 258 6.59 29.64 -6.36
CA ASP A 258 6.33 29.64 -4.91
C ASP A 258 6.13 28.22 -4.36
N LEU A 259 5.45 27.34 -5.12
CA LEU A 259 5.27 25.92 -4.78
C LEU A 259 6.60 25.15 -4.87
N ALA A 260 7.38 25.36 -5.92
CA ALA A 260 8.70 24.75 -6.07
C ALA A 260 9.69 25.21 -4.99
N ALA A 261 9.58 26.47 -4.53
CA ALA A 261 10.38 26.98 -3.39
C ALA A 261 10.04 26.29 -2.06
N GLN A 262 8.87 25.65 -1.97
CA GLN A 262 8.44 24.80 -0.85
C GLN A 262 8.69 23.31 -1.11
N ASP A 263 9.50 22.98 -2.12
CA ASP A 263 9.74 21.63 -2.64
C ASP A 263 8.47 20.88 -3.12
N ASP A 264 7.36 21.57 -3.36
CA ASP A 264 6.15 20.98 -3.96
C ASP A 264 6.21 21.04 -5.49
N TYR A 265 7.10 20.22 -6.06
CA TYR A 265 7.24 20.12 -7.52
C TYR A 265 5.99 19.53 -8.19
N ALA A 266 5.18 18.74 -7.48
CA ALA A 266 3.92 18.22 -8.03
C ALA A 266 2.92 19.36 -8.24
N GLY A 267 2.70 20.20 -7.22
CA GLY A 267 1.87 21.39 -7.32
C GLY A 267 2.41 22.39 -8.35
N ALA A 268 3.73 22.61 -8.37
CA ALA A 268 4.37 23.50 -9.35
C ALA A 268 4.14 23.04 -10.79
N LEU A 269 4.29 21.73 -11.07
CA LEU A 269 4.01 21.17 -12.38
C LEU A 269 2.54 21.32 -12.77
N GLN A 270 1.61 21.09 -11.84
CA GLN A 270 0.18 21.27 -12.09
C GLN A 270 -0.17 22.72 -12.45
N ALA A 271 0.44 23.71 -11.78
CA ALA A 271 0.26 25.13 -12.09
C ALA A 271 0.82 25.47 -13.48
N LEU A 272 2.04 25.03 -13.81
CA LEU A 272 2.63 25.27 -15.14
C LEU A 272 1.86 24.59 -16.28
N GLN A 273 1.20 23.46 -16.03
CA GLN A 273 0.37 22.76 -17.01
C GLN A 273 -0.92 23.50 -17.38
N GLN A 274 -1.34 24.49 -16.59
CA GLN A 274 -2.49 25.35 -16.94
C GLN A 274 -2.16 26.28 -18.12
N ILE A 275 -0.88 26.56 -18.37
CA ILE A 275 -0.44 27.47 -19.43
C ILE A 275 -0.59 26.80 -20.79
N PRO A 276 -1.44 27.32 -21.69
CA PRO A 276 -1.72 26.67 -22.97
C PRO A 276 -0.49 26.66 -23.90
N ARG A 277 -0.33 25.56 -24.64
CA ARG A 277 0.84 25.30 -25.50
C ARG A 277 1.08 26.35 -26.61
N GLY A 278 0.04 27.08 -26.99
CA GLY A 278 0.10 28.13 -28.01
C GLY A 278 0.57 29.51 -27.53
N THR A 279 0.77 29.69 -26.22
CA THR A 279 1.23 30.98 -25.66
C THR A 279 2.74 31.14 -25.78
N LYS A 280 3.24 32.39 -25.85
CA LYS A 280 4.70 32.63 -25.77
C LYS A 280 5.26 32.14 -24.44
N LEU A 281 4.48 32.29 -23.37
CA LEU A 281 4.87 31.87 -22.04
C LEU A 281 5.17 30.37 -21.97
N TYR A 282 4.37 29.53 -22.64
CA TYR A 282 4.63 28.09 -22.70
C TYR A 282 6.02 27.76 -23.25
N THR A 283 6.46 28.45 -24.30
CA THR A 283 7.80 28.24 -24.86
C THR A 283 8.92 28.61 -23.89
N GLN A 284 8.69 29.62 -23.03
CA GLN A 284 9.64 30.06 -22.02
C GLN A 284 9.68 29.12 -20.81
N ILE A 285 8.54 28.56 -20.40
CA ILE A 285 8.46 27.66 -19.25
C ILE A 285 8.78 26.19 -19.58
N LYS A 286 8.80 25.80 -20.86
CA LYS A 286 9.15 24.44 -21.30
C LYS A 286 10.43 23.87 -20.64
N PRO A 287 11.57 24.59 -20.55
CA PRO A 287 12.73 24.09 -19.80
C PRO A 287 12.44 23.90 -18.31
N LYS A 288 11.65 24.78 -17.68
CA LYS A 288 11.26 24.67 -16.27
C LYS A 288 10.33 23.49 -16.00
N LEU A 289 9.44 23.16 -16.93
CA LEU A 289 8.64 21.93 -16.86
C LEU A 289 9.53 20.69 -16.80
N ALA A 290 10.55 20.60 -17.66
CA ALA A 290 11.48 19.47 -17.66
C ALA A 290 12.32 19.42 -16.38
N GLU A 291 12.80 20.58 -15.91
CA GLU A 291 13.54 20.70 -14.65
C GLU A 291 12.70 20.22 -13.46
N TYR A 292 11.46 20.70 -13.31
CA TYR A 292 10.57 20.29 -12.21
C TYR A 292 10.11 18.84 -12.31
N GLN A 293 9.93 18.30 -13.52
CA GLN A 293 9.70 16.87 -13.72
C GLN A 293 10.88 16.03 -13.21
N GLN A 294 12.11 16.45 -13.51
CA GLN A 294 13.31 15.80 -13.01
C GLN A 294 13.42 15.90 -11.48
N GLN A 295 13.19 17.09 -10.90
CA GLN A 295 13.23 17.28 -9.45
C GLN A 295 12.17 16.46 -8.73
N GLN A 296 10.94 16.41 -9.27
CA GLN A 296 9.89 15.57 -8.74
C GLN A 296 10.28 14.08 -8.80
N GLN A 297 10.91 13.62 -9.88
CA GLN A 297 11.39 12.24 -9.97
C GLN A 297 12.48 11.95 -8.92
N LEU A 298 13.46 12.83 -8.77
CA LEU A 298 14.52 12.69 -7.76
C LEU A 298 13.94 12.65 -6.34
N LYS A 299 12.95 13.51 -6.04
CA LYS A 299 12.25 13.52 -4.75
C LYS A 299 11.52 12.20 -4.50
N ARG A 300 10.77 11.70 -5.49
CA ARG A 300 10.10 10.40 -5.39
C ARG A 300 11.09 9.27 -5.17
N GLU A 301 12.24 9.28 -5.86
CA GLU A 301 13.29 8.28 -5.66
C GLU A 301 13.97 8.38 -4.29
N ALA A 302 14.12 9.57 -3.73
CA ALA A 302 14.61 9.74 -2.35
C ALA A 302 13.63 9.17 -1.34
N VAL A 303 12.34 9.54 -1.43
CA VAL A 303 11.29 9.03 -0.55
C VAL A 303 11.13 7.51 -0.68
N SER A 304 11.22 6.96 -1.89
CA SER A 304 11.26 5.50 -2.09
C SER A 304 12.41 4.83 -1.35
N ARG A 305 13.61 5.44 -1.35
CA ARG A 305 14.77 4.87 -0.63
C ARG A 305 14.52 4.86 0.87
N GLU A 306 13.94 5.92 1.42
CA GLU A 306 13.60 6.00 2.85
C GLU A 306 12.58 4.92 3.26
N TRP A 307 11.49 4.76 2.49
CA TRP A 307 10.50 3.72 2.77
C TRP A 307 11.07 2.30 2.68
N VAL A 308 11.91 2.04 1.67
CA VAL A 308 12.57 0.73 1.54
C VAL A 308 13.50 0.46 2.70
N GLN A 309 14.29 1.45 3.12
CA GLN A 309 15.19 1.29 4.27
C GLN A 309 14.39 1.04 5.55
N TYR A 310 13.36 1.85 5.81
CA TYR A 310 12.49 1.68 6.97
C TYR A 310 11.82 0.30 7.00
N ALA A 311 11.36 -0.20 5.86
CA ALA A 311 10.81 -1.54 5.75
C ALA A 311 11.84 -2.63 6.09
N TYR A 312 13.09 -2.47 5.65
CA TYR A 312 14.16 -3.42 5.98
C TYR A 312 14.51 -3.38 7.47
N ASP A 313 14.47 -2.22 8.11
CA ASP A 313 14.68 -2.08 9.55
C ASP A 313 13.56 -2.79 10.34
N LEU A 314 12.29 -2.63 9.93
CA LEU A 314 11.16 -3.35 10.53
C LEU A 314 11.27 -4.87 10.34
N ALA A 315 11.64 -5.32 9.15
CA ALA A 315 11.83 -6.74 8.87
C ALA A 315 13.00 -7.34 9.68
N ALA A 316 14.06 -6.56 9.93
CA ALA A 316 15.18 -6.97 10.79
C ALA A 316 14.75 -7.16 12.25
N LEU A 317 13.72 -6.44 12.70
CA LEU A 317 13.08 -6.63 14.01
C LEU A 317 12.05 -7.78 14.02
N GLY A 318 11.81 -8.45 12.89
CA GLY A 318 10.81 -9.51 12.76
C GLY A 318 9.37 -9.00 12.68
N ASP A 319 9.18 -7.70 12.45
CA ASP A 319 7.90 -7.08 12.14
C ASP A 319 7.67 -7.08 10.62
N PHE A 320 7.34 -8.25 10.08
CA PHE A 320 7.06 -8.39 8.65
C PHE A 320 5.76 -7.71 8.24
N THR A 321 4.79 -7.55 9.14
CA THR A 321 3.56 -6.78 8.86
C THR A 321 3.89 -5.32 8.63
N GLY A 322 4.60 -4.68 9.56
CA GLY A 322 5.03 -3.29 9.39
C GLY A 322 5.95 -3.10 8.18
N ALA A 323 6.85 -4.05 7.92
CA ALA A 323 7.71 -4.02 6.74
C ALA A 323 6.91 -4.08 5.43
N LEU A 324 5.88 -4.92 5.35
CA LEU A 324 5.00 -5.01 4.18
C LEU A 324 4.25 -3.70 3.97
N ASP A 325 3.69 -3.11 5.03
CA ASP A 325 2.97 -1.84 4.97
C ASP A 325 3.90 -0.71 4.48
N ALA A 326 5.14 -0.66 4.98
CA ALA A 326 6.13 0.32 4.55
C ALA A 326 6.55 0.14 3.07
N LEU A 327 6.75 -1.09 2.60
CA LEU A 327 7.07 -1.36 1.19
C LEU A 327 5.91 -0.95 0.25
N GLN A 328 4.66 -1.03 0.69
CA GLN A 328 3.50 -0.58 -0.09
C GLN A 328 3.45 0.95 -0.25
N GLN A 329 4.10 1.71 0.63
CA GLN A 329 4.17 3.17 0.51
C GLN A 329 5.18 3.65 -0.54
N VAL A 330 6.00 2.75 -1.10
CA VAL A 330 6.99 3.10 -2.13
C VAL A 330 6.28 3.53 -3.42
N PRO A 331 6.41 4.80 -3.85
CA PRO A 331 5.68 5.33 -5.00
C PRO A 331 5.87 4.50 -6.29
N GLU A 332 4.76 4.23 -6.97
CA GLU A 332 4.75 3.55 -8.27
C GLU A 332 5.55 4.32 -9.34
N GLY A 333 6.17 3.61 -10.28
CA GLY A 333 6.96 4.25 -11.34
C GLY A 333 8.35 4.72 -10.91
N THR A 334 8.75 4.47 -9.66
CA THR A 334 10.16 4.60 -9.24
C THR A 334 10.93 3.33 -9.56
N ALA A 335 12.24 3.44 -9.81
CA ALA A 335 13.09 2.27 -10.12
C ALA A 335 13.14 1.25 -8.97
N LEU A 336 12.89 1.68 -7.74
CA LEU A 336 12.83 0.81 -6.56
C LEU A 336 11.54 0.01 -6.48
N HIS A 337 10.41 0.53 -7.00
CA HIS A 337 9.13 -0.16 -6.92
C HIS A 337 9.17 -1.55 -7.58
N ALA A 338 9.89 -1.70 -8.70
CA ALA A 338 10.09 -3.00 -9.34
C ALA A 338 11.02 -3.91 -8.52
N LYS A 339 12.03 -3.35 -7.84
CA LYS A 339 13.02 -4.09 -7.06
C LYS A 339 12.46 -4.66 -5.76
N ILE A 340 11.40 -4.04 -5.20
CA ILE A 340 10.79 -4.49 -3.94
C ILE A 340 9.75 -5.60 -4.13
N GLN A 341 9.25 -5.84 -5.35
CA GLN A 341 8.27 -6.89 -5.61
C GLN A 341 8.68 -8.28 -5.09
N PRO A 342 9.91 -8.78 -5.34
CA PRO A 342 10.34 -10.05 -4.74
C PRO A 342 10.43 -9.98 -3.21
N LYS A 343 10.73 -8.81 -2.61
CA LYS A 343 10.78 -8.63 -1.16
C LYS A 343 9.39 -8.64 -0.52
N LEU A 344 8.37 -8.09 -1.20
CA LEU A 344 6.98 -8.19 -0.78
C LEU A 344 6.56 -9.67 -0.68
N ALA A 345 6.85 -10.47 -1.71
CA ALA A 345 6.55 -11.90 -1.69
C ALA A 345 7.31 -12.64 -0.57
N GLU A 346 8.62 -12.35 -0.42
CA GLU A 346 9.44 -12.94 0.65
C GLU A 346 8.90 -12.62 2.05
N TYR A 347 8.50 -11.36 2.30
CA TYR A 347 7.99 -10.95 3.61
C TYR A 347 6.58 -11.46 3.86
N GLN A 348 5.75 -11.61 2.83
CA GLN A 348 4.46 -12.30 2.94
C GLN A 348 4.64 -13.76 3.36
N GLU A 349 5.58 -14.48 2.74
CA GLU A 349 5.89 -15.86 3.11
C GLU A 349 6.42 -15.96 4.54
N LYS A 350 7.36 -15.08 4.93
CA LYS A 350 7.89 -15.04 6.31
C LYS A 350 6.80 -14.73 7.34
N GLN A 351 5.88 -13.82 7.02
CA GLN A 351 4.75 -13.52 7.89
C GLN A 351 3.80 -14.71 8.01
N GLN A 352 3.55 -15.44 6.92
CA GLN A 352 2.75 -16.66 6.95
C GLN A 352 3.42 -17.74 7.80
N ILE A 353 4.73 -17.97 7.64
CA ILE A 353 5.48 -18.93 8.47
C ILE A 353 5.40 -18.54 9.95
N LYS A 354 5.56 -17.26 10.29
CA LYS A 354 5.44 -16.77 11.68
C LYS A 354 4.06 -17.09 12.26
N ARG A 355 2.98 -16.77 11.53
CA ARG A 355 1.60 -17.08 11.96
C ARG A 355 1.37 -18.59 12.10
N GLU A 356 1.93 -19.40 11.20
CA GLU A 356 1.86 -20.85 11.32
C GLU A 356 2.57 -21.34 12.59
N VAL A 357 3.77 -20.83 12.92
CA VAL A 357 4.47 -21.19 14.16
C VAL A 357 3.67 -20.78 15.40
N GLU A 358 3.14 -19.56 15.44
CA GLU A 358 2.28 -19.08 16.54
C GLU A 358 1.02 -19.95 16.69
N ALA A 359 0.39 -20.32 15.57
CA ALA A 359 -0.74 -21.24 15.57
C ALA A 359 -0.39 -22.61 16.17
N HIS A 360 0.79 -23.16 15.85
CA HIS A 360 1.24 -24.42 16.45
C HIS A 360 1.36 -24.29 17.97
N GLN A 361 1.92 -23.18 18.48
CA GLN A 361 2.04 -22.93 19.93
C GLN A 361 0.67 -22.87 20.61
N TRP A 362 -0.29 -22.16 20.03
CA TRP A 362 -1.65 -22.08 20.55
C TRP A 362 -2.36 -23.44 20.60
N VAL A 363 -2.18 -24.26 19.57
CA VAL A 363 -2.74 -25.63 19.54
C VAL A 363 -2.10 -26.53 20.58
N GLU A 364 -0.78 -26.48 20.75
CA GLU A 364 -0.08 -27.24 21.78
C GLU A 364 -0.53 -26.84 23.19
N GLU A 365 -0.66 -25.54 23.45
CA GLU A 365 -1.16 -25.03 24.72
C GLU A 365 -2.60 -25.46 24.99
N ALA A 366 -3.46 -25.40 23.97
CA ALA A 366 -4.83 -25.89 24.09
C ALA A 366 -4.88 -27.38 24.46
N TYR A 367 -4.04 -28.21 23.84
CA TYR A 367 -3.96 -29.63 24.15
C TYR A 367 -3.43 -29.89 25.56
N ARG A 368 -2.46 -29.10 26.02
CA ARG A 368 -1.93 -29.15 27.39
C ARG A 368 -3.01 -28.82 28.42
N LEU A 369 -3.78 -27.75 28.20
CA LEU A 369 -4.88 -27.33 29.08
C LEU A 369 -6.01 -28.37 29.10
N ALA A 370 -6.40 -28.89 27.93
CA ALA A 370 -7.42 -29.94 27.85
C ALA A 370 -6.99 -31.25 28.52
N ALA A 371 -5.69 -31.57 28.52
CA ALA A 371 -5.17 -32.77 29.18
C ALA A 371 -5.32 -32.76 30.71
N VAL A 372 -5.35 -31.57 31.32
CA VAL A 372 -5.62 -31.38 32.76
C VAL A 372 -7.10 -31.07 33.07
N GLY A 373 -7.97 -31.07 32.05
CA GLY A 373 -9.41 -30.81 32.21
C GLY A 373 -9.80 -29.33 32.22
N GLU A 374 -8.87 -28.43 31.90
CA GLU A 374 -9.11 -26.98 31.82
C GLU A 374 -9.67 -26.61 30.43
N PHE A 375 -10.91 -27.03 30.15
CA PHE A 375 -11.51 -26.87 28.82
C PHE A 375 -11.81 -25.40 28.46
N ASP A 376 -12.06 -24.54 29.44
CA ASP A 376 -12.26 -23.09 29.22
C ASP A 376 -10.99 -22.48 28.61
N GLY A 377 -9.84 -22.70 29.25
CA GLY A 377 -8.55 -22.23 28.76
C GLY A 377 -8.15 -22.88 27.43
N ALA A 378 -8.43 -24.17 27.26
CA ALA A 378 -8.18 -24.86 26.00
C ALA A 378 -8.97 -24.27 24.83
N LEU A 379 -10.23 -23.90 25.05
CA LEU A 379 -11.07 -23.25 24.04
C LEU A 379 -10.57 -21.84 23.71
N SER A 380 -10.17 -21.06 24.71
CA SER A 380 -9.54 -19.74 24.48
C SER A 380 -8.27 -19.86 23.64
N ALA A 381 -7.38 -20.79 23.96
CA ALA A 381 -6.16 -20.99 23.18
C ALA A 381 -6.45 -21.42 21.73
N LEU A 382 -7.42 -22.32 21.49
CA LEU A 382 -7.83 -22.67 20.13
C LEU A 382 -8.45 -21.49 19.36
N GLN A 383 -9.07 -20.53 20.05
CA GLN A 383 -9.66 -19.35 19.43
C GLN A 383 -8.59 -18.35 18.94
N GLU A 384 -7.40 -18.34 19.55
CA GLU A 384 -6.27 -17.51 19.13
C GLU A 384 -5.57 -18.02 17.85
N VAL A 385 -5.92 -19.22 17.36
CA VAL A 385 -5.38 -19.77 16.12
C VAL A 385 -5.92 -18.99 14.91
N PRO A 386 -5.07 -18.31 14.12
CA PRO A 386 -5.55 -17.47 13.03
C PRO A 386 -6.23 -18.28 11.91
N PRO A 387 -7.31 -17.75 11.30
CA PRO A 387 -8.13 -18.49 10.33
C PRO A 387 -7.46 -18.75 8.99
N ASP A 388 -6.40 -18.02 8.65
CA ASP A 388 -5.61 -18.18 7.42
C ASP A 388 -4.53 -19.27 7.52
N THR A 389 -4.42 -19.93 8.68
CA THR A 389 -3.44 -21.01 8.88
C THR A 389 -3.97 -22.38 8.46
N THR A 390 -3.06 -23.27 8.07
CA THR A 390 -3.39 -24.66 7.72
C THR A 390 -3.93 -25.47 8.90
N LEU A 391 -3.70 -25.01 10.14
CA LEU A 391 -4.17 -25.63 11.37
C LEU A 391 -5.63 -25.31 11.68
N TYR A 392 -6.15 -24.15 11.25
CA TYR A 392 -7.48 -23.69 11.64
C TYR A 392 -8.58 -24.71 11.31
N ALA A 393 -8.55 -25.30 10.12
CA ALA A 393 -9.50 -26.34 9.72
C ALA A 393 -9.33 -27.65 10.52
N LYS A 394 -8.09 -27.99 10.89
CA LYS A 394 -7.76 -29.23 11.62
C LYS A 394 -8.22 -29.18 13.08
N ILE A 395 -8.32 -27.99 13.67
CA ILE A 395 -8.70 -27.82 15.08
C ILE A 395 -10.22 -27.74 15.30
N GLN A 396 -11.03 -27.46 14.26
CA GLN A 396 -12.49 -27.32 14.41
C GLN A 396 -13.17 -28.52 15.08
N PRO A 397 -12.82 -29.79 14.74
CA PRO A 397 -13.37 -30.96 15.44
C PRO A 397 -12.98 -30.99 16.92
N LYS A 398 -11.75 -30.58 17.25
CA LYS A 398 -11.26 -30.52 18.64
C LYS A 398 -11.93 -29.41 19.44
N PHE A 399 -12.16 -28.26 18.82
CA PHE A 399 -12.93 -27.18 19.41
C PHE A 399 -14.33 -27.65 19.81
N SER A 400 -15.04 -28.33 18.90
CA SER A 400 -16.36 -28.92 19.18
C SER A 400 -16.32 -30.00 20.27
N GLU A 401 -15.28 -30.84 20.27
CA GLU A 401 -15.05 -31.86 21.30
C GLU A 401 -14.88 -31.21 22.69
N TYR A 402 -14.04 -30.18 22.79
CA TYR A 402 -13.77 -29.48 24.04
C TYR A 402 -14.97 -28.71 24.55
N GLN A 403 -15.76 -28.06 23.67
CA GLN A 403 -17.04 -27.47 24.05
C GLN A 403 -18.00 -28.50 24.64
N LYS A 404 -18.08 -29.71 24.06
CA LYS A 404 -18.92 -30.78 24.61
C LYS A 404 -18.42 -31.22 26.00
N LYS A 405 -17.10 -31.38 26.17
CA LYS A 405 -16.49 -31.77 27.44
C LYS A 405 -16.68 -30.70 28.53
N GLN A 406 -16.49 -29.43 28.18
CA GLN A 406 -16.79 -28.27 29.02
C GLN A 406 -18.23 -28.31 29.50
N ARG A 407 -19.21 -28.48 28.59
CA ARG A 407 -20.63 -28.58 28.96
C ARG A 407 -20.91 -29.74 29.92
N LEU A 408 -20.31 -30.92 29.68
CA LEU A 408 -20.47 -32.08 30.57
C LEU A 408 -19.87 -31.82 31.96
N GLN A 409 -18.73 -31.14 32.04
CA GLN A 409 -18.11 -30.75 33.31
C GLN A 409 -19.01 -29.75 34.06
N GLN A 410 -19.50 -28.72 33.38
CA GLN A 410 -20.45 -27.75 33.95
C GLN A 410 -21.73 -28.43 34.44
N GLU A 411 -22.29 -29.36 33.66
CA GLU A 411 -23.48 -30.13 34.06
C GLU A 411 -23.19 -31.02 35.29
N THR A 412 -21.99 -31.56 35.41
CA THR A 412 -21.57 -32.34 36.58
C THR A 412 -21.48 -31.46 37.83
N ILE A 413 -20.84 -30.29 37.72
CA ILE A 413 -20.75 -29.30 38.79
C ILE A 413 -22.14 -28.82 39.20
N ALA A 414 -23.00 -28.55 38.22
CA ALA A 414 -24.39 -28.17 38.43
C ALA A 414 -25.16 -29.23 39.23
N TYR A 415 -25.07 -30.50 38.81
CA TYR A 415 -25.73 -31.60 39.49
C TYR A 415 -25.24 -31.77 40.94
N GLN A 416 -23.92 -31.67 41.18
CA GLN A 416 -23.34 -31.73 42.52
C GLN A 416 -23.85 -30.59 43.40
N SER A 417 -23.88 -29.37 42.87
CA SER A 417 -24.32 -28.16 43.57
C SER A 417 -25.81 -28.24 43.94
N VAL A 418 -26.67 -28.70 43.04
CA VAL A 418 -28.10 -28.92 43.32
C VAL A 418 -28.30 -30.01 44.39
N ARG A 419 -27.54 -31.11 44.32
CA ARG A 419 -27.63 -32.18 45.32
C ARG A 419 -27.17 -31.70 46.71
N GLU A 420 -26.08 -30.94 46.77
CA GLU A 420 -25.59 -30.29 48.00
C GLU A 420 -26.67 -29.38 48.58
N ALA A 421 -27.28 -28.54 47.74
CA ALA A 421 -28.35 -27.64 48.15
C ALA A 421 -29.54 -28.37 48.77
N TYR A 422 -30.00 -29.45 48.15
CA TYR A 422 -31.11 -30.25 48.68
C TYR A 422 -30.76 -30.95 50.01
N ALA A 423 -29.52 -31.41 50.16
CA ALA A 423 -29.05 -32.00 51.42
C ALA A 423 -28.98 -30.95 52.55
N LEU A 424 -28.53 -29.72 52.26
CA LEU A 424 -28.48 -28.61 53.21
C LEU A 424 -29.89 -28.14 53.61
N ALA A 425 -30.78 -27.98 52.63
CA ALA A 425 -32.17 -27.63 52.89
C ALA A 425 -32.91 -28.70 53.73
N GLY A 426 -32.60 -29.99 53.54
CA GLY A 426 -33.10 -31.08 54.38
C GLY A 426 -32.67 -30.99 55.86
N LYS A 427 -31.58 -30.28 56.14
CA LYS A 427 -31.10 -29.95 57.49
C LYS A 427 -31.63 -28.59 57.99
N ASN A 428 -32.56 -27.97 57.26
CA ASN A 428 -33.04 -26.60 57.44
C ASN A 428 -31.99 -25.50 57.25
N ASP A 429 -30.79 -25.81 56.72
CA ASP A 429 -29.77 -24.82 56.38
C ASP A 429 -30.08 -24.18 55.01
N PHE A 430 -31.01 -23.24 55.01
CA PHE A 430 -31.45 -22.56 53.79
C PHE A 430 -30.41 -21.57 53.26
N THR A 431 -29.56 -20.99 54.11
CA THR A 431 -28.46 -20.13 53.67
C THR A 431 -27.44 -20.93 52.87
N GLY A 432 -26.96 -22.06 53.41
CA GLY A 432 -26.04 -22.94 52.70
C GLY A 432 -26.67 -23.52 51.41
N ALA A 433 -27.96 -23.86 51.46
CA ALA A 433 -28.67 -24.35 50.29
C ALA A 433 -28.74 -23.30 49.15
N LEU A 434 -29.00 -22.03 49.47
CA LEU A 434 -29.02 -20.95 48.49
C LEU A 434 -27.63 -20.73 47.89
N THR A 435 -26.59 -20.66 48.71
CA THR A 435 -25.21 -20.53 48.24
C THR A 435 -24.81 -21.68 47.31
N ALA A 436 -25.24 -22.92 47.59
CA ALA A 436 -24.99 -24.06 46.72
C ALA A 436 -25.77 -23.95 45.39
N LEU A 437 -27.03 -23.52 45.40
CA LEU A 437 -27.80 -23.28 44.16
C LEU A 437 -27.20 -22.15 43.31
N GLU A 438 -26.66 -21.11 43.93
CA GLU A 438 -26.02 -19.99 43.22
C GLU A 438 -24.69 -20.37 42.55
N ARG A 439 -24.04 -21.47 42.98
CA ARG A 439 -22.87 -22.04 42.32
C ARG A 439 -23.19 -22.82 41.04
N VAL A 440 -24.47 -23.07 40.73
CA VAL A 440 -24.87 -23.79 39.51
C VAL A 440 -24.50 -22.95 38.28
N PRO A 441 -23.61 -23.44 37.39
CA PRO A 441 -23.17 -22.66 36.23
C PRO A 441 -24.33 -22.30 35.28
N SER A 442 -24.33 -21.06 34.80
CA SER A 442 -25.27 -20.59 33.78
C SER A 442 -25.11 -21.38 32.47
N GLY A 443 -26.22 -21.71 31.80
CA GLY A 443 -26.21 -22.48 30.55
C GLY A 443 -26.26 -24.00 30.72
N THR A 444 -26.35 -24.49 31.97
CA THR A 444 -26.62 -25.90 32.29
C THR A 444 -28.13 -26.15 32.37
N ALA A 445 -28.58 -27.39 32.12
CA ALA A 445 -30.00 -27.72 32.20
C ALA A 445 -30.55 -27.62 33.64
N ALA A 446 -29.66 -27.75 34.63
CA ALA A 446 -30.01 -27.56 36.03
C ALA A 446 -30.29 -26.07 36.35
N PHE A 447 -29.51 -25.14 35.78
CA PHE A 447 -29.70 -23.71 36.01
C PHE A 447 -31.14 -23.26 35.67
N ASP A 448 -31.67 -23.74 34.54
CA ASP A 448 -33.04 -23.42 34.11
C ASP A 448 -34.12 -23.96 35.07
N ARG A 449 -33.80 -25.00 35.85
CA ARG A 449 -34.74 -25.70 36.74
C ARG A 449 -34.69 -25.23 38.18
N ILE A 450 -33.62 -24.57 38.61
CA ILE A 450 -33.43 -24.21 40.03
C ILE A 450 -34.19 -22.94 40.43
N GLY A 451 -34.67 -22.14 39.47
CA GLY A 451 -35.38 -20.88 39.74
C GLY A 451 -36.50 -20.99 40.79
N PRO A 452 -37.47 -21.91 40.65
CA PRO A 452 -38.51 -22.11 41.66
C PRO A 452 -37.97 -22.53 43.03
N LYS A 453 -36.86 -23.29 43.08
CA LYS A 453 -36.26 -23.73 44.34
C LYS A 453 -35.47 -22.63 45.04
N LEU A 454 -34.80 -21.76 44.29
CA LEU A 454 -34.19 -20.54 44.83
C LEU A 454 -35.23 -19.70 45.55
N GLU A 455 -36.38 -19.46 44.92
CA GLU A 455 -37.45 -18.67 45.53
C GLU A 455 -38.06 -19.36 46.75
N GLU A 456 -38.33 -20.67 46.66
CA GLU A 456 -38.82 -21.46 47.81
C GLU A 456 -37.86 -21.38 49.01
N TYR A 457 -36.55 -21.50 48.77
CA TYR A 457 -35.55 -21.48 49.85
C TYR A 457 -35.35 -20.09 50.42
N ARG A 458 -35.44 -19.02 49.62
CA ARG A 458 -35.47 -17.63 50.11
C ARG A 458 -36.66 -17.40 51.02
N GLN A 459 -37.85 -17.85 50.64
CA GLN A 459 -39.04 -17.73 51.49
C GLN A 459 -38.90 -18.50 52.80
N LYS A 460 -38.33 -19.71 52.77
CA LYS A 460 -38.08 -20.51 53.98
C LYS A 460 -37.02 -19.87 54.89
N GLN A 461 -35.96 -19.31 54.31
CA GLN A 461 -34.94 -18.54 55.04
C GLN A 461 -35.57 -17.33 55.74
N GLU A 462 -36.41 -16.58 55.02
CA GLU A 462 -37.13 -15.42 55.53
C GLU A 462 -38.10 -15.77 56.69
N ILE A 463 -38.84 -16.87 56.55
CA ILE A 463 -39.73 -17.38 57.62
C ILE A 463 -38.93 -17.78 58.85
N ARG A 464 -37.81 -18.51 58.65
CA ARG A 464 -36.93 -18.93 59.75
C ARG A 464 -36.34 -17.73 60.48
N ALA A 465 -35.89 -16.71 59.75
CA ALA A 465 -35.36 -15.47 60.30
C ALA A 465 -36.41 -14.72 61.14
N LYS A 466 -37.65 -14.59 60.65
CA LYS A 466 -38.77 -14.03 61.42
C LYS A 466 -39.06 -14.81 62.69
N TRP A 467 -39.03 -16.13 62.62
CA TRP A 467 -39.20 -16.99 63.80
C TRP A 467 -38.06 -16.81 64.82
N MET A 468 -36.81 -16.73 64.38
CA MET A 468 -35.64 -16.47 65.24
C MET A 468 -35.76 -15.14 65.97
N LEU A 469 -36.12 -14.07 65.26
CA LEU A 469 -36.36 -12.75 65.85
C LEU A 469 -37.44 -12.79 66.93
N LYS A 470 -38.53 -13.54 66.70
CA LYS A 470 -39.59 -13.74 67.69
C LYS A 470 -39.08 -14.52 68.90
N GLN A 471 -38.36 -15.62 68.70
CA GLN A 471 -37.80 -16.43 69.79
C GLN A 471 -36.83 -15.62 70.65
N ALA A 472 -35.96 -14.84 70.02
CA ALA A 472 -35.07 -13.92 70.72
C ALA A 472 -35.85 -12.93 71.60
N SER A 473 -36.92 -12.35 71.06
CA SER A 473 -37.78 -11.43 71.81
C SER A 473 -38.46 -12.11 73.01
N ASP A 474 -38.96 -13.32 72.84
CA ASP A 474 -39.61 -14.08 73.91
C ASP A 474 -38.60 -14.49 75.01
N ARG A 475 -37.38 -14.88 74.65
CA ARG A 475 -36.29 -15.19 75.59
C ARG A 475 -35.80 -13.97 76.35
N ALA A 476 -35.68 -12.83 75.69
CA ALA A 476 -35.30 -11.58 76.34
C ALA A 476 -36.33 -11.16 77.39
N ARG A 477 -37.65 -11.32 77.12
CA ARG A 477 -38.71 -11.09 78.11
C ARG A 477 -38.63 -12.02 79.31
N ALA A 478 -38.13 -13.24 79.12
CA ALA A 478 -37.89 -14.20 80.20
C ALA A 478 -36.56 -13.95 80.96
N GLY A 479 -35.86 -12.85 80.69
CA GLY A 479 -34.57 -12.51 81.32
C GLY A 479 -33.37 -13.28 80.77
N LYS A 480 -33.54 -14.08 79.72
CA LYS A 480 -32.47 -14.91 79.12
C LYS A 480 -31.78 -14.15 77.97
N ILE A 481 -31.06 -13.08 78.31
CA ILE A 481 -30.50 -12.13 77.34
C ILE A 481 -29.47 -12.79 76.40
N ASN A 482 -28.52 -13.57 76.95
CA ASN A 482 -27.50 -14.26 76.14
C ASN A 482 -28.12 -15.24 75.13
N GLU A 483 -29.15 -16.00 75.54
CA GLU A 483 -29.86 -16.92 74.66
C GLU A 483 -30.68 -16.18 73.58
N ALA A 484 -31.08 -14.93 73.82
CA ALA A 484 -31.78 -14.09 72.85
C ALA A 484 -30.81 -13.54 71.80
N ILE A 485 -29.63 -13.06 72.22
CA ILE A 485 -28.59 -12.55 71.31
C ILE A 485 -28.13 -13.66 70.37
N ALA A 486 -27.87 -14.87 70.87
CA ALA A 486 -27.47 -16.01 70.04
C ALA A 486 -28.49 -16.30 68.90
N PHE A 487 -29.79 -16.15 69.17
CA PHE A 487 -30.83 -16.32 68.14
C PHE A 487 -30.85 -15.20 67.09
N LEU A 488 -30.49 -13.98 67.48
CA LEU A 488 -30.42 -12.85 66.56
C LEU A 488 -29.16 -12.90 65.69
N GLU A 489 -28.05 -13.41 66.23
CA GLU A 489 -26.81 -13.62 65.49
C GLU A 489 -26.96 -14.67 64.38
N GLU A 490 -27.88 -15.63 64.54
CA GLU A 490 -28.20 -16.62 63.51
C GLU A 490 -29.09 -16.07 62.36
N VAL A 491 -29.58 -14.83 62.44
CA VAL A 491 -30.42 -14.23 61.39
C VAL A 491 -29.56 -13.91 60.16
N PRO A 492 -29.82 -14.50 58.97
CA PRO A 492 -29.00 -14.25 57.78
C PRO A 492 -29.14 -12.82 57.26
N TYR A 493 -28.05 -12.26 56.72
CA TYR A 493 -27.98 -10.86 56.30
C TYR A 493 -28.86 -10.53 55.09
N GLU A 494 -29.21 -11.54 54.31
CA GLU A 494 -30.05 -11.42 53.11
C GLU A 494 -31.55 -11.31 53.44
N THR A 495 -31.95 -11.49 54.70
CA THR A 495 -33.37 -11.48 55.12
C THR A 495 -33.86 -10.09 55.49
N SER A 496 -35.18 -9.85 55.33
CA SER A 496 -35.76 -8.52 55.57
C SER A 496 -35.70 -8.08 57.04
N VAL A 497 -35.53 -9.04 57.96
CA VAL A 497 -35.49 -8.80 59.41
C VAL A 497 -34.07 -8.64 59.97
N TYR A 498 -33.02 -8.76 59.15
CA TYR A 498 -31.63 -8.68 59.62
C TYR A 498 -31.30 -7.36 60.31
N SER A 499 -31.65 -6.22 59.70
CA SER A 499 -31.39 -4.90 60.29
C SER A 499 -32.05 -4.72 61.66
N LEU A 500 -33.28 -5.23 61.81
CA LEU A 500 -33.98 -5.24 63.09
C LEU A 500 -33.30 -6.18 64.11
N ALA A 501 -32.83 -7.34 63.66
CA ALA A 501 -32.08 -8.26 64.52
C ALA A 501 -30.79 -7.62 65.06
N GLN A 502 -30.02 -6.93 64.20
CA GLN A 502 -28.83 -6.18 64.60
C GLN A 502 -29.14 -5.08 65.63
N THR A 503 -30.22 -4.34 65.41
CA THR A 503 -30.70 -3.34 66.38
C THR A 503 -31.01 -3.98 67.74
N LYS A 504 -31.67 -5.14 67.74
CA LYS A 504 -32.01 -5.88 68.96
C LYS A 504 -30.80 -6.49 69.67
N ILE A 505 -29.77 -6.93 68.94
CA ILE A 505 -28.50 -7.36 69.54
C ILE A 505 -27.89 -6.22 70.34
N TRP A 506 -27.81 -5.03 69.75
CA TRP A 506 -27.30 -3.84 70.44
C TRP A 506 -28.14 -3.49 71.67
N GLU A 507 -29.47 -3.41 71.55
CA GLU A 507 -30.35 -3.13 72.69
C GLU A 507 -30.20 -4.15 73.83
N TYR A 508 -30.08 -5.44 73.50
CA TYR A 508 -29.98 -6.51 74.49
C TYR A 508 -28.60 -6.56 75.14
N SER A 509 -27.54 -6.16 74.46
CA SER A 509 -26.18 -6.08 75.03
C SER A 509 -26.01 -5.03 76.13
N GLN A 510 -26.94 -4.07 76.22
CA GLN A 510 -26.92 -3.01 77.24
C GLN A 510 -27.65 -3.39 78.53
N LYS A 511 -28.30 -4.56 78.57
CA LYS A 511 -29.08 -5.06 79.71
C LYS A 511 -28.36 -6.24 80.34
#